data_AF-A0A7S0L868-F1
#
_entry.id   AF-A0A7S0L868-F1
#
_cell.length_a   1.000
_cell.length_b   1.000
_cell.length_c   1.000
_cell.angle_alpha   90.00
_cell.angle_beta   90.00
_cell.angle_gamma   90.00
#
_symmetry.space_group_name_H-M   'P 1'
#
loop_
_entity.id
_entity.type
_entity.pdbx_description
1 polymer ?
#
loop_
_entity_poly.entity_id
_entity_poly.type
_entity_poly.pdbx_seq_one_letter_code
_entity_poly.pdbx_strand_id
1 'polypeptide(L)'
;PIEGGDTVVVASGEGEGRWVCRVQQLWEDADAVGCFLGAWYYNPEETASGRLRGHDRREVFETVHADEHELATIDGHARMLGWAEYQAWLDEDDDADDADDADAVFVCRA
;
A
#
# COMPACT_ATOMS: atom_id res chain seq x y z
N PRO A 1 5.49 -15.40 2.20
CA PRO A 1 6.62 -14.97 1.37
C PRO A 1 6.10 -13.93 0.39
N ILE A 2 6.90 -12.94 0.00
CA ILE A 2 6.47 -11.94 -0.98
C ILE A 2 6.56 -12.55 -2.39
N GLU A 3 5.48 -12.42 -3.15
CA GLU A 3 5.33 -12.92 -4.51
C GLU A 3 4.92 -11.79 -5.48
N GLY A 4 5.12 -12.02 -6.78
CA GLY A 4 4.66 -11.10 -7.81
C GLY A 4 3.14 -10.98 -7.80
N GLY A 5 2.63 -9.75 -7.75
CA GLY A 5 1.21 -9.44 -7.64
C GLY A 5 0.75 -9.07 -6.22
N ASP A 6 1.57 -9.34 -5.20
CA ASP A 6 1.25 -8.94 -3.83
C ASP A 6 1.21 -7.43 -3.68
N THR A 7 0.34 -6.95 -2.79
CA THR A 7 0.38 -5.57 -2.31
C THR A 7 1.10 -5.56 -0.96
N VAL A 8 2.02 -4.62 -0.77
CA VAL A 8 2.90 -4.57 0.40
C VAL A 8 3.01 -3.14 0.94
N VAL A 9 3.24 -3.04 2.25
CA VAL A 9 3.68 -1.80 2.89
C VAL A 9 5.19 -1.73 2.86
N VAL A 10 5.73 -0.59 2.47
CA VAL A 10 7.16 -0.28 2.47
C VAL A 10 7.43 0.74 3.57
N ALA A 11 8.44 0.46 4.40
CA ALA A 11 8.84 1.33 5.50
C ALA A 11 9.44 2.64 4.96
N SER A 12 8.90 3.79 5.37
CA SER A 12 9.55 5.08 5.15
C SER A 12 10.51 5.35 6.31
N GLY A 13 11.81 5.43 6.01
CA GLY A 13 12.86 5.39 7.03
C GLY A 13 12.78 6.45 8.14
N GLU A 14 12.07 7.58 7.94
CA GLU A 14 12.02 8.70 8.90
C GLU A 14 10.72 9.55 8.82
N GLY A 15 9.54 8.97 8.55
CA GLY A 15 8.30 9.76 8.40
C GLY A 15 7.00 9.10 8.86
N GLU A 16 6.02 9.94 9.26
CA GLU A 16 4.62 9.54 9.43
C GLU A 16 4.01 9.28 8.05
N GLY A 17 4.16 8.05 7.55
CA GLY A 17 3.55 7.60 6.31
C GLY A 17 3.92 6.17 5.97
N ARG A 18 2.92 5.29 5.85
CA ARG A 18 3.06 3.93 5.31
C ARG A 18 2.91 4.02 3.79
N TRP A 19 3.94 3.64 3.05
CA TRP A 19 3.89 3.66 1.58
C TRP A 19 3.39 2.30 1.11
N VAL A 20 2.53 2.27 0.10
CA VAL A 20 1.93 1.02 -0.39
C VAL A 20 2.14 0.89 -1.89
N CYS A 21 2.52 -0.31 -2.32
CA CYS A 21 2.73 -0.61 -3.74
C CYS A 21 2.34 -2.06 -4.06
N ARG A 22 2.14 -2.31 -5.35
CA ARG A 22 2.02 -3.66 -5.89
C ARG A 22 3.38 -4.14 -6.39
N VAL A 23 3.81 -5.32 -5.94
CA VAL A 23 5.03 -5.98 -6.42
C VAL A 23 4.80 -6.43 -7.86
N GLN A 24 5.54 -5.87 -8.81
CA GLN A 24 5.47 -6.27 -10.22
C GLN A 24 6.47 -7.36 -10.57
N GLN A 25 7.69 -7.28 -10.03
CA GLN A 25 8.78 -8.21 -10.32
C GLN A 25 9.66 -8.37 -9.09
N LEU A 26 10.28 -9.54 -8.95
CA LEU A 26 11.25 -9.90 -7.92
C LEU A 26 12.52 -10.41 -8.59
N TRP A 27 13.69 -10.04 -8.08
CA TRP A 27 14.98 -10.56 -8.55
C TRP A 27 16.03 -10.48 -7.45
N GLU A 28 17.22 -11.01 -7.75
CA GLU A 28 18.41 -10.88 -6.93
C GLU A 28 19.43 -10.06 -7.71
N ASP A 29 20.04 -9.06 -7.06
CA ASP A 29 21.06 -8.21 -7.66
C ASP A 29 22.44 -8.92 -7.72
N ALA A 30 23.47 -8.24 -8.25
CA ALA A 30 24.82 -8.77 -8.34
C ALA A 30 25.46 -9.12 -6.97
N ASP A 31 25.05 -8.45 -5.89
CA ASP A 31 25.53 -8.68 -4.52
C ASP A 31 24.68 -9.69 -3.74
N ALA A 32 23.82 -10.45 -4.42
CA ALA A 32 22.87 -11.38 -3.83
C ALA A 32 21.80 -10.71 -2.92
N VAL A 33 21.51 -9.43 -3.15
CA VAL A 33 20.44 -8.72 -2.44
C VAL A 33 19.13 -8.91 -3.19
N GLY A 34 18.10 -9.34 -2.46
CA GLY A 34 16.76 -9.46 -3.02
C GLY A 34 16.13 -8.10 -3.27
N CYS A 35 15.63 -7.87 -4.47
CA CYS A 35 15.03 -6.63 -4.92
C CYS A 35 13.65 -6.85 -5.55
N PHE A 36 12.86 -5.80 -5.62
CA PHE A 36 11.56 -5.81 -6.27
C PHE A 36 11.27 -4.49 -7.01
N LEU A 37 10.40 -4.57 -8.02
CA LEU A 37 9.88 -3.41 -8.75
C LEU A 37 8.49 -3.14 -8.19
N GLY A 38 8.32 -2.02 -7.47
CA GLY A 38 7.06 -1.61 -6.86
C GLY A 38 6.29 -0.67 -7.77
N ALA A 39 5.01 -0.91 -7.99
CA ALA A 39 4.10 0.05 -8.61
C ALA A 39 3.31 0.78 -7.52
N TRP A 40 3.54 2.08 -7.38
CA TRP A 40 3.13 2.84 -6.21
C TRP A 40 1.69 3.31 -6.26
N TYR A 41 1.06 3.29 -5.10
CA TYR A 41 -0.15 4.07 -4.85
C TYR A 41 0.20 5.33 -4.10
N TYR A 42 -0.48 6.43 -4.40
CA TYR A 42 -0.29 7.71 -3.70
C TYR A 42 -1.45 7.99 -2.78
N ASN A 43 -1.14 8.47 -1.58
CA ASN A 43 -2.12 9.05 -0.68
C ASN A 43 -2.68 10.33 -1.30
N PRO A 44 -3.93 10.70 -0.98
CA PRO A 44 -4.51 11.95 -1.43
C PRO A 44 -3.66 13.19 -1.16
N GLU A 45 -2.94 13.20 -0.04
CA GLU A 45 -2.02 14.23 0.41
C GLU A 45 -0.86 14.47 -0.57
N GLU A 46 -0.45 13.44 -1.31
CA GLU A 46 0.64 13.47 -2.28
C GLU A 46 0.18 13.99 -3.65
N THR A 47 -1.12 14.15 -3.84
CA THR A 47 -1.70 14.71 -5.08
C THR A 47 -1.69 16.24 -5.05
N ALA A 48 -1.71 16.89 -6.21
CA ALA A 48 -1.73 18.35 -6.32
C ALA A 48 -2.95 19.01 -5.62
N SER A 49 -4.05 18.26 -5.45
CA SER A 49 -5.26 18.75 -4.77
C SER A 49 -5.28 18.46 -3.28
N GLY A 50 -4.35 17.63 -2.78
CA GLY A 50 -4.36 17.11 -1.42
C GLY A 50 -5.60 16.27 -1.09
N ARG A 51 -5.79 15.99 0.19
CA ARG A 51 -6.98 15.29 0.69
C ARG A 51 -8.23 16.17 0.61
N LEU A 52 -9.29 15.67 -0.03
CA LEU A 52 -10.57 16.36 -0.19
C LEU A 52 -11.63 15.84 0.79
N ARG A 53 -12.66 16.67 1.05
CA ARG A 53 -13.82 16.34 1.89
C ARG A 53 -14.68 15.28 1.18
N GLY A 54 -14.37 14.02 1.40
CA GLY A 54 -14.99 12.87 0.74
C GLY A 54 -14.02 11.71 0.51
N HIS A 55 -12.72 11.99 0.65
CA HIS A 55 -11.73 10.92 0.66
C HIS A 55 -11.79 10.13 1.95
N ASP A 56 -11.66 8.80 1.83
CA ASP A 56 -11.58 7.92 2.98
C ASP A 56 -10.17 7.97 3.59
N ARG A 57 -10.03 7.77 4.91
CA ARG A 57 -8.73 7.81 5.58
C ARG A 57 -7.76 6.76 5.04
N ARG A 58 -8.27 5.61 4.56
CA ARG A 58 -7.49 4.50 3.97
C ARG A 58 -7.39 4.60 2.44
N GLU A 59 -7.89 5.68 1.84
CA GLU A 59 -7.92 5.84 0.39
C GLU A 59 -6.54 6.13 -0.18
N VAL A 60 -6.21 5.43 -1.27
CA VAL A 60 -5.02 5.65 -2.09
C VAL A 60 -5.40 5.63 -3.57
N PHE A 61 -4.55 6.21 -4.40
CA PHE A 61 -4.75 6.30 -5.84
C PHE A 61 -3.70 5.49 -6.60
N GLU A 62 -4.15 4.68 -7.55
CA GLU A 62 -3.24 4.01 -8.49
C GLU A 62 -2.45 5.05 -9.30
N THR A 63 -1.16 4.80 -9.46
CA THR A 63 -0.28 5.66 -10.26
C THR A 63 0.43 4.86 -11.35
N VAL A 64 1.03 5.57 -12.29
CA VAL A 64 1.93 4.98 -13.30
C VAL A 64 3.38 4.91 -12.81
N HIS A 65 3.64 5.32 -11.57
CA HIS A 65 4.99 5.38 -11.01
C HIS A 65 5.41 3.99 -10.54
N ALA A 66 6.58 3.56 -11.02
CA ALA A 66 7.23 2.35 -10.56
C ALA A 66 8.74 2.57 -10.44
N ASP A 67 9.33 1.96 -9.43
CA ASP A 67 10.78 1.98 -9.15
C ASP A 67 11.22 0.74 -8.35
N GLU A 68 12.53 0.61 -8.20
CA GLU A 68 13.20 -0.56 -7.66
C GLU A 68 13.60 -0.33 -6.19
N HIS A 69 13.30 -1.30 -5.33
CA HIS A 69 13.68 -1.29 -3.92
C HIS A 69 14.19 -2.65 -3.44
N GLU A 70 14.95 -2.66 -2.36
CA GLU A 70 15.36 -3.90 -1.67
C GLU A 70 14.16 -4.54 -0.98
N LEU A 71 14.08 -5.88 -0.99
CA LEU A 71 13.04 -6.61 -0.26
C LEU A 71 13.04 -6.35 1.24
N ALA A 72 14.21 -5.97 1.79
CA ALA A 72 14.35 -5.64 3.21
C ALA A 72 13.57 -4.39 3.64
N THR A 73 13.09 -3.55 2.70
CA THR A 73 12.28 -2.37 3.01
C THR A 73 10.80 -2.69 3.20
N ILE A 74 10.37 -3.91 2.89
CA ILE A 74 8.97 -4.34 3.05
C ILE A 74 8.69 -4.60 4.52
N ASP A 75 7.71 -3.88 5.07
CA ASP A 75 7.25 -4.00 6.46
C ASP A 75 6.23 -5.15 6.60
N GLY A 76 5.42 -5.38 5.55
CA GLY A 76 4.46 -6.47 5.53
C GLY A 76 3.56 -6.49 4.30
N HIS A 77 2.68 -7.50 4.25
CA HIS A 77 1.60 -7.53 3.26
C HIS A 77 0.56 -6.44 3.55
N ALA A 78 -0.10 -6.00 2.49
CA ALA A 78 -1.23 -5.10 2.54
C ALA A 78 -2.40 -5.68 1.74
N ARG A 79 -3.62 -5.30 2.11
CA ARG A 79 -4.83 -5.63 1.34
C ARG A 79 -5.31 -4.37 0.62
N MET A 80 -5.41 -4.46 -0.70
CA MET A 80 -6.00 -3.42 -1.53
C MET A 80 -7.43 -3.81 -1.89
N LEU A 81 -8.42 -3.12 -1.33
CA LEU A 81 -9.83 -3.41 -1.59
C LEU A 81 -10.40 -2.41 -2.60
N GLY A 82 -11.34 -2.89 -3.42
CA GLY A 82 -12.22 -2.01 -4.19
C GLY A 82 -13.28 -1.37 -3.29
N TRP A 83 -13.94 -0.29 -3.73
CA TRP A 83 -14.88 0.45 -2.88
C TRP A 83 -16.01 -0.41 -2.27
N ALA A 84 -16.65 -1.27 -3.07
CA ALA A 84 -17.74 -2.12 -2.59
C ALA A 84 -17.28 -3.16 -1.55
N GLU A 85 -16.09 -3.73 -1.75
CA GLU A 85 -15.49 -4.70 -0.83
C GLU A 85 -15.03 -4.02 0.46
N TYR A 86 -14.50 -2.80 0.35
CA TYR A 86 -14.15 -1.98 1.51
C TYR A 86 -15.36 -1.61 2.36
N GLN A 87 -16.49 -1.25 1.75
CA GLN A 87 -17.72 -0.97 2.49
C GLN A 87 -18.23 -2.22 3.24
N ALA A 88 -18.22 -3.38 2.59
CA ALA A 88 -18.60 -4.63 3.25
C ALA A 88 -17.65 -4.96 4.42
N TRP A 89 -16.34 -4.76 4.24
CA TRP A 89 -15.35 -4.95 5.30
C TRP A 89 -15.60 -4.03 6.51
N LEU A 90 -15.94 -2.75 6.27
CA LEU A 90 -16.31 -1.82 7.35
C LEU A 90 -17.60 -2.22 8.10
N ASP A 91 -18.56 -2.85 7.42
CA ASP A 91 -19.81 -3.31 8.02
C ASP A 91 -19.63 -4.61 8.86
N GLU A 92 -18.60 -5.41 8.56
CA GLU A 92 -18.33 -6.71 9.23
C GLU A 92 -17.45 -6.58 10.48
N ASP A 93 -16.61 -5.54 10.56
CA ASP A 93 -15.56 -5.39 11.56
C ASP A 93 -15.84 -4.18 12.46
N ASP A 94 -16.48 -4.42 13.62
CA ASP A 94 -16.92 -3.38 14.59
C ASP A 94 -15.74 -2.59 15.20
N ASP A 95 -14.51 -3.13 15.11
CA ASP A 95 -13.26 -2.56 15.60
C ASP A 95 -12.32 -2.03 14.47
N ALA A 96 -12.78 -1.98 13.20
CA ALA A 96 -11.98 -1.54 12.05
C ALA A 96 -11.47 -0.09 12.14
N ASP A 97 -12.06 0.71 13.03
CA ASP A 97 -11.68 2.09 13.31
C ASP A 97 -10.62 2.23 14.43
N ASP A 98 -10.44 1.19 15.29
CA ASP A 98 -9.58 1.24 16.50
C ASP A 98 -8.24 0.50 16.33
N ALA A 99 -8.11 -0.32 15.28
CA ALA A 99 -6.92 -1.13 15.09
C ALA A 99 -5.87 -0.45 14.21
N ASP A 100 -4.87 0.17 14.85
CA ASP A 100 -3.55 0.48 14.28
C ASP A 100 -2.82 -0.79 13.75
N ASP A 101 -3.37 -1.96 14.09
CA ASP A 101 -2.82 -3.32 13.94
C ASP A 101 -3.67 -4.26 13.06
N ALA A 102 -4.91 -3.89 12.68
CA ALA A 102 -5.70 -4.72 11.77
C ALA A 102 -5.13 -4.54 10.36
N ASP A 103 -4.34 -5.53 9.94
CA ASP A 103 -3.86 -5.84 8.57
C ASP A 103 -3.91 -4.63 7.63
N ALA A 104 -2.77 -4.06 7.23
CA ALA A 104 -2.70 -2.82 6.44
C ALA A 104 -3.66 -2.80 5.22
N VAL A 105 -4.92 -2.38 5.46
CA VAL A 105 -6.01 -2.35 4.49
C VAL A 105 -6.08 -0.95 3.91
N PHE A 106 -6.04 -0.88 2.58
CA PHE A 106 -6.19 0.32 1.79
C PHE A 106 -7.36 0.17 0.83
N VAL A 107 -7.94 1.29 0.42
CA VAL A 107 -9.02 1.32 -0.57
C VAL A 107 -8.60 2.11 -1.80
N CYS A 108 -8.78 1.51 -2.97
CA CYS A 108 -8.57 2.17 -4.25
C CYS A 108 -9.91 2.20 -5.00
N ARG A 109 -10.51 3.40 -5.09
CA ARG A 109 -11.73 3.64 -5.85
C ARG A 109 -11.37 3.75 -7.33
N ALA A 110 -11.30 2.62 -8.03
CA ALA A 110 -11.14 2.60 -9.49
C ALA A 110 -12.27 3.37 -10.20
#